data_AF-A0A7J7LGC1-F1
#
_entry.id   AF-A0A7J7LGC1-F1
#
_cell.length_a   1.000
_cell.length_b   1.000
_cell.length_c   1.000
_cell.angle_alpha   90.00
_cell.angle_beta   90.00
_cell.angle_gamma   90.00
#
_symmetry.space_group_name_H-M   'P 1'
#
loop_
_entity.id
_entity.type
_entity.pdbx_description
1 polymer ?
#
loop_
_entity_poly.entity_id
_entity_poly.type
_entity_poly.pdbx_seq_one_letter_code
_entity_poly.pdbx_strand_id
1 'polypeptide(L)' 'MVYELEQYPEGREMEKALVRLGCTIPVPTVFIGGLLVGSTNEIMSLHHKGFLNSLLKPYRALS' A
#
# COMPACT_ATOMS: atom_id res chain seq x y z
N MET A 1 5.54 1.93 -8.15
CA MET A 1 6.57 2.67 -7.40
C MET A 1 6.64 2.07 -6.01
N VAL A 2 7.85 1.91 -5.46
CA VAL A 2 8.09 1.32 -4.14
C VAL A 2 8.96 2.30 -3.36
N TYR A 3 8.66 2.49 -2.08
CA TYR A 3 9.41 3.37 -1.18
C TYR A 3 9.95 2.55 -0.02
N GLU A 4 11.27 2.43 0.05
CA GLU A 4 11.97 1.85 1.20
C GLU A 4 12.17 2.95 2.26
N LEU A 5 11.32 2.98 3.29
CA LEU A 5 11.30 4.10 4.26
C LEU A 5 12.65 4.32 4.96
N GLU A 6 13.40 3.24 5.18
CA GLU A 6 14.73 3.26 5.81
C GLU A 6 15.76 4.10 5.03
N GLN A 7 15.53 4.33 3.73
CA GLN A 7 16.42 5.11 2.87
C GLN A 7 16.12 6.61 2.90
N TYR A 8 15.04 7.04 3.57
CA TYR A 8 14.63 8.44 3.65
C TYR A 8 14.92 9.02 5.04
N PRO A 9 15.50 10.23 5.14
CA PRO A 9 15.66 10.92 6.42
C PRO A 9 14.34 11.04 7.21
N GLU A 10 13.22 11.20 6.50
CA GLU A 10 11.88 11.32 7.05
C GLU A 10 11.17 9.97 7.26
N GLY A 11 11.81 8.83 6.99
CA GLY A 11 11.20 7.51 7.01
C GLY A 11 10.45 7.20 8.31
N ARG A 12 11.03 7.59 9.45
CA ARG A 12 10.40 7.42 10.77
C ARG A 12 9.12 8.25 10.94
N GLU A 13 9.07 9.45 10.38
CA GLU A 13 7.86 10.28 10.40
C GLU A 13 6.79 9.72 9.45
N MET A 14 7.20 9.13 8.33
CA MET A 14 6.30 8.41 7.43
C MET A 14 5.68 7.19 8.12
N GLU A 15 6.47 6.37 8.84
CA GLU A 15 5.95 5.25 9.64
C GLU A 15 4.92 5.71 10.68
N LYS A 16 5.22 6.78 11.42
CA LYS A 16 4.27 7.37 12.40
C LYS A 16 2.98 7.82 11.73
N ALA A 17 3.07 8.42 10.54
CA ALA A 17 1.89 8.82 9.78
C ALA A 17 1.04 7.61 9.36
N LEU A 18 1.67 6.52 8.91
CA LEU A 18 1.00 5.26 8.58
C LEU A 18 0.29 4.66 9.79
N VAL A 19 0.93 4.68 10.97
CA VAL A 19 0.28 4.26 12.23
C VAL A 19 -0.95 5.11 12.55
N ARG A 20 -0.86 6.44 12.36
CA ARG A 20 -2.01 7.36 12.56
C ARG A 20 -3.14 7.13 11.55
N LEU A 21 -2.83 6.59 10.38
CA LEU A 21 -3.84 6.17 9.38
C LEU A 21 -4.49 4.81 9.71
N GLY A 22 -4.07 4.15 10.79
CA GLY A 22 -4.66 2.89 11.25
C GLY A 22 -3.86 1.64 10.86
N CYS A 23 -2.66 1.79 10.28
CA CYS A 23 -1.78 0.66 9.99
C CYS A 23 -1.08 0.20 11.27
N THR A 24 -1.51 -0.93 11.84
CA THR A 24 -0.87 -1.53 13.03
C THR A 24 0.55 -2.03 12.74
N ILE A 25 0.78 -2.53 11.52
CA ILE A 25 2.09 -2.84 10.97
C ILE A 25 2.30 -1.88 9.78
N PRO A 26 3.12 -0.82 9.94
CA PRO A 26 3.19 0.28 8.97
C PRO A 26 3.87 -0.11 7.64
N VAL A 27 4.64 -1.19 7.59
CA VAL A 27 5.28 -1.67 6.36
C VAL A 27 5.09 -3.18 6.16
N PRO A 28 4.75 -3.64 4.94
CA PRO A 28 4.44 -2.81 3.77
C PRO A 28 3.04 -2.18 3.88
N THR A 29 2.90 -0.94 3.42
CA THR A 29 1.60 -0.30 3.17
C THR A 29 1.41 -0.08 1.67
N VAL A 30 0.29 -0.53 1.12
CA VAL A 30 -0.03 -0.43 -0.30
C VAL A 30 -1.14 0.59 -0.54
N PHE A 31 -0.88 1.49 -1.49
CA PHE A 31 -1.85 2.43 -2.03
C PHE A 31 -2.15 2.09 -3.49
N ILE A 32 -3.44 2.16 -3.87
CA ILE A 32 -3.88 2.00 -5.27
C ILE A 32 -4.76 3.21 -5.61
N GLY A 33 -4.42 3.93 -6.69
CA GLY A 33 -5.16 5.14 -7.05
C GLY A 33 -5.11 6.25 -6.00
N GLY A 34 -4.06 6.28 -5.16
CA GLY A 34 -3.94 7.22 -4.04
C GLY A 34 -4.73 6.83 -2.78
N LEU A 35 -5.46 5.71 -2.80
CA LEU A 35 -6.22 5.22 -1.65
C LEU A 35 -5.43 4.15 -0.90
N LEU A 36 -5.46 4.20 0.44
CA LEU A 36 -4.91 3.17 1.31
C LEU A 36 -5.71 1.87 1.16
N VAL A 37 -5.07 0.82 0.68
CA VAL A 37 -5.70 -0.49 0.46
C VAL A 37 -5.38 -1.47 1.59
N GLY A 38 -4.17 -1.40 2.16
CA GLY A 38 -3.77 -2.18 3.32
C GLY A 38 -2.36 -2.76 3.19
N SER A 39 -2.08 -3.76 4.03
CA SER A 39 -0.80 -4.46 4.09
C SER A 39 -0.81 -5.71 3.21
N THR A 40 0.22 -6.56 3.36
CA THR A 40 0.31 -7.85 2.68
C THR A 40 -0.97 -8.70 2.84
N ASN A 41 -1.55 -8.76 4.02
CA ASN A 41 -2.70 -9.64 4.29
C ASN A 41 -3.96 -9.20 3.52
N GLU A 42 -4.25 -7.90 3.51
CA GLU A 42 -5.39 -7.35 2.78
C GLU A 42 -5.20 -7.54 1.27
N ILE A 43 -4.00 -7.27 0.77
CA ILE A 43 -3.67 -7.44 -0.66
C ILE A 43 -3.78 -8.91 -1.07
N MET A 44 -3.27 -9.84 -0.26
CA MET A 44 -3.40 -11.27 -0.54
C MET A 44 -4.87 -11.70 -0.47
N SER A 45 -5.67 -11.20 0.48
CA SER A 45 -7.11 -11.48 0.52
C SER A 45 -7.82 -11.01 -0.75
N LEU A 46 -7.52 -9.79 -1.22
CA LEU A 46 -8.06 -9.23 -2.46
C LEU A 46 -7.60 -10.01 -3.70
N HIS A 47 -6.37 -10.51 -3.71
CA HIS A 47 -5.85 -11.37 -4.77
C HIS A 47 -6.63 -12.68 -4.85
N HIS A 48 -6.78 -13.40 -3.72
CA HIS A 48 -7.52 -14.66 -3.67
C HIS A 48 -9.00 -14.48 -4.04
N LYS A 49 -9.60 -13.35 -3.70
CA LYS A 49 -10.99 -13.00 -4.07
C LYS A 49 -11.13 -12.48 -5.50
N GLY A 50 -10.03 -12.28 -6.24
CA GLY A 50 -10.00 -11.73 -7.60
C GLY A 50 -10.24 -10.21 -7.70
N PHE A 51 -10.58 -9.53 -6.60
CA PHE A 51 -10.83 -8.09 -6.58
C PHE A 51 -9.60 -7.24 -6.86
N LEU A 52 -8.39 -7.74 -6.54
CA LEU A 52 -7.16 -7.00 -6.79
C LEU A 52 -6.99 -6.67 -8.28
N ASN A 53 -7.34 -7.59 -9.18
CA ASN A 53 -7.28 -7.34 -10.62
C ASN A 53 -8.23 -6.22 -11.07
N SER A 54 -9.43 -6.17 -10.48
CA SER A 54 -10.40 -5.11 -10.76
C SER A 54 -9.91 -3.73 -10.30
N LEU A 55 -9.26 -3.66 -9.12
CA LEU A 55 -8.68 -2.42 -8.60
C LEU A 55 -7.52 -1.91 -9.46
N LEU A 56 -6.74 -2.81 -10.06
CA LEU A 56 -5.59 -2.47 -10.90
C LEU A 56 -5.97 -2.15 -12.36
N LYS A 57 -7.11 -2.66 -12.85
CA LYS A 57 -7.54 -2.54 -14.25
C LYS A 57 -7.52 -1.11 -14.79
N PRO A 58 -8.00 -0.07 -14.07
CA PRO A 58 -7.97 1.31 -14.55
C PRO A 58 -6.55 1.86 -14.78
N TYR A 59 -5.56 1.31 -14.07
CA TYR A 59 -4.16 1.79 -14.10
C TYR A 59 -3.26 0.94 -14.99
N ARG A 60 -3.79 -0.16 -15.56
CA ARG A 60 -3.06 -1.09 -16.43
C ARG A 60 -2.79 -0.54 -17.84
N ALA A 61 -3.29 0.65 -18.16
CA ALA A 61 -3.13 1.30 -19.47
C ALA A 61 -1.93 2.27 -19.56
N LEU A 62 -1.02 2.25 -18.59
CA LEU A 62 0.19 3.07 -18.58
C LEU A 62 1.43 2.15 -18.53
N SER A 63 1.75 1.51 -19.65
CA SER A 63 3.04 0.85 -19.89
C SER A 63 3.38 0.88 -21.36
#